data_AF-A0AA96E5J8-F1
#
_entry.id   AF-A0AA96E5J8-F1
#
_cell.length_a   1.000
_cell.length_b   1.000
_cell.length_c   1.000
_cell.angle_alpha   90.00
_cell.angle_beta   90.00
_cell.angle_gamma   90.00
#
_symmetry.space_group_name_H-M   'P 1'
#
loop_
_entity.id
_entity.type
_entity.pdbx_description
1 polymer ?
#
loop_
_entity_poly.entity_id
_entity_poly.type
_entity_poly.pdbx_seq_one_letter_code
_entity_poly.pdbx_strand_id
1 'polypeptide(L)'
;MLLQPISAPFPVLGVAAWSGTGKTTLLTELLPRLKKAGLNVGVIKHAHHAFDIDKPGKDSYRLREAGAAPMLVASNQRYALMQETPAQRQAGQEGPDLLHLLSLMAAHRPDLVIVEGFKTWPLSKLVLYRDGIGDESIIQSDNVVAVALKGEAPERLDASIPQLNLDNIDEIARWVLEWTRAHRDESTQ
;
A
#
# COMPACT_ATOMS: atom_id res chain seq x y z
N MET A 1 -13.31 11.67 -16.69
CA MET A 1 -13.47 10.20 -16.59
C MET A 1 -13.67 9.89 -15.12
N LEU A 2 -14.88 9.50 -14.71
CA LEU A 2 -15.13 9.11 -13.32
C LEU A 2 -14.25 7.89 -13.03
N LEU A 3 -13.37 8.01 -12.05
CA LEU A 3 -12.54 6.87 -11.62
C LEU A 3 -13.50 5.81 -11.09
N GLN A 4 -13.49 4.62 -11.69
CA GLN A 4 -14.28 3.51 -11.18
C GLN A 4 -13.80 3.19 -9.76
N PRO A 5 -14.72 2.90 -8.82
CA PRO A 5 -14.34 2.47 -7.48
C PRO A 5 -13.47 1.22 -7.60
N ILE A 6 -12.39 1.19 -6.82
CA ILE A 6 -11.47 0.04 -6.78
C ILE A 6 -12.23 -1.11 -6.13
N SER A 7 -12.47 -2.17 -6.91
CA SER A 7 -13.14 -3.38 -6.43
C SER A 7 -12.11 -4.49 -6.22
N ALA A 8 -12.05 -5.02 -5.00
CA ALA A 8 -11.22 -6.16 -4.62
C ALA A 8 -12.00 -7.00 -3.59
N PRO A 9 -11.76 -8.33 -3.50
CA PRO A 9 -12.46 -9.20 -2.54
C PRO A 9 -11.97 -9.03 -1.08
N PHE A 10 -11.27 -7.94 -0.79
CA PHE A 10 -10.70 -7.60 0.51
C PHE A 10 -10.56 -6.07 0.59
N PRO A 11 -10.57 -5.49 1.80
CA PRO A 11 -10.29 -4.08 2.00
C PRO A 11 -8.91 -3.68 1.47
N VAL A 12 -8.82 -2.49 0.87
CA VAL A 12 -7.58 -1.91 0.37
C VAL A 12 -7.35 -0.55 1.04
N LEU A 13 -6.27 -0.44 1.81
CA LEU A 13 -5.92 0.78 2.54
C LEU A 13 -4.62 1.39 1.98
N GLY A 14 -4.71 2.58 1.43
CA GLY A 14 -3.55 3.38 1.06
C GLY A 14 -2.86 3.96 2.30
N VAL A 15 -1.53 3.94 2.33
CA VAL A 15 -0.74 4.67 3.32
C VAL A 15 0.03 5.77 2.61
N ALA A 16 -0.39 7.01 2.87
CA ALA A 16 0.11 8.20 2.19
C ALA A 16 0.85 9.11 3.17
N ALA A 17 1.93 9.71 2.68
CA ALA A 17 2.68 10.74 3.40
C ALA A 17 3.59 11.47 2.42
N TRP A 18 4.05 12.66 2.80
CA TRP A 18 5.20 13.29 2.16
C TRP A 18 6.47 12.43 2.27
N SER A 19 7.48 12.76 1.46
CA SER A 19 8.77 12.09 1.56
C SER A 19 9.41 12.44 2.91
N GLY A 20 10.05 11.48 3.56
CA GLY A 20 10.69 11.70 4.87
C GLY A 20 9.76 11.64 6.10
N THR A 21 8.44 11.53 5.94
CA THR A 21 7.48 11.49 7.09
C THR A 21 7.51 10.17 7.88
N GLY A 22 8.22 9.14 7.41
CA GLY A 22 8.40 7.88 8.15
C GLY A 22 7.42 6.74 7.78
N LYS A 23 6.88 6.71 6.56
CA LYS A 23 5.99 5.62 6.09
C LYS A 23 6.57 4.22 6.31
N THR A 24 7.82 4.02 5.89
CA THR A 24 8.49 2.73 6.07
C THR A 24 8.59 2.36 7.54
N THR A 25 8.96 3.32 8.40
CA THR A 25 9.04 3.12 9.86
C THR A 25 7.68 2.70 10.43
N LEU A 26 6.62 3.43 10.11
CA LEU A 26 5.26 3.08 10.53
C LEU A 26 4.90 1.65 10.10
N LEU A 27 5.07 1.33 8.81
CA LEU A 27 4.68 0.02 8.28
C LEU A 27 5.49 -1.12 8.92
N THR A 28 6.79 -0.93 9.16
CA THR A 28 7.64 -1.94 9.81
C THR A 28 7.24 -2.21 11.26
N GLU A 29 6.67 -1.22 11.95
CA GLU A 29 6.19 -1.37 13.33
C GLU A 29 4.74 -1.85 13.41
N LEU A 30 3.90 -1.47 12.43
CA LEU A 30 2.49 -1.81 12.35
C LEU A 30 2.25 -3.26 11.93
N LEU A 31 2.94 -3.73 10.88
CA LEU A 31 2.72 -5.08 10.33
C LEU A 31 2.90 -6.21 11.36
N PRO A 32 3.91 -6.20 12.25
CA PRO A 32 4.02 -7.20 13.31
C PRO A 32 2.82 -7.23 14.27
N ARG A 33 2.23 -6.06 14.59
CA ARG A 33 1.07 -5.95 15.49
C ARG A 33 -0.20 -6.50 14.84
N LEU A 34 -0.42 -6.15 13.57
CA LEU A 34 -1.54 -6.69 12.78
C LEU A 34 -1.43 -8.22 12.64
N LYS A 35 -0.23 -8.73 12.34
CA LYS A 35 0.04 -10.17 12.28
C LYS A 35 -0.21 -10.85 13.63
N LYS A 36 0.24 -10.26 14.74
CA LYS A 36 0.01 -10.78 16.10
C LYS A 36 -1.49 -10.83 16.44
N ALA A 37 -2.28 -9.90 15.91
CA ALA A 37 -3.74 -9.89 16.02
C ALA A 37 -4.45 -10.89 15.08
N GLY A 38 -3.71 -11.70 14.32
CA GLY A 38 -4.25 -12.74 13.43
C GLY A 38 -4.61 -12.25 12.03
N LEU A 39 -4.26 -11.01 11.66
CA LEU A 39 -4.57 -10.44 10.35
C LEU A 39 -3.49 -10.83 9.31
N ASN A 40 -3.90 -11.46 8.22
CA ASN A 40 -3.06 -11.74 7.06
C ASN A 40 -3.01 -10.51 6.14
N VAL A 41 -1.96 -9.71 6.24
CA VAL A 41 -1.83 -8.45 5.50
C VAL A 41 -0.95 -8.62 4.26
N GLY A 42 -1.51 -8.34 3.09
CA GLY A 42 -0.76 -8.13 1.86
C GLY A 42 -0.23 -6.70 1.75
N VAL A 43 0.90 -6.50 1.08
CA VAL A 43 1.46 -5.15 0.84
C VAL A 43 1.78 -4.99 -0.63
N ILE A 44 1.27 -3.94 -1.25
CA ILE A 44 1.67 -3.47 -2.57
C ILE A 44 2.47 -2.19 -2.39
N LYS A 45 3.73 -2.19 -2.84
CA LYS A 45 4.60 -1.01 -2.78
C LYS A 45 4.91 -0.53 -4.20
N HIS A 46 4.61 0.74 -4.48
CA HIS A 46 5.04 1.38 -5.72
C HIS A 46 6.49 1.88 -5.58
N ALA A 47 7.40 1.35 -6.39
CA ALA A 47 8.75 1.88 -6.49
C ALA A 47 8.79 3.07 -7.48
N HIS A 48 9.49 4.14 -7.12
CA HIS A 48 9.62 5.34 -7.97
C HIS A 48 10.62 5.19 -9.13
N HIS A 49 11.43 4.12 -9.13
CA HIS A 49 12.45 3.83 -10.13
C HIS A 49 12.43 2.35 -10.51
N ALA A 50 13.09 2.01 -11.63
CA ALA A 50 13.39 0.62 -11.96
C ALA A 50 14.09 -0.05 -10.78
N PHE A 51 13.68 -1.27 -10.47
CA PHE A 51 14.23 -2.06 -9.38
C PHE A 51 14.43 -3.48 -9.85
N ASP A 52 15.41 -4.16 -9.25
CA ASP A 52 15.62 -5.59 -9.43
C ASP A 52 15.67 -6.23 -8.05
N ILE A 53 14.95 -7.34 -7.87
CA ILE A 53 14.99 -8.14 -6.64
C ILE A 53 16.10 -9.19 -6.75
N ASP A 54 16.51 -9.54 -7.97
CA ASP A 54 17.55 -10.51 -8.23
C ASP A 54 18.95 -9.85 -8.26
N LYS A 55 20.00 -10.68 -8.24
CA LYS A 55 21.39 -10.23 -8.29
C LYS A 55 21.94 -10.38 -9.71
N PRO A 56 22.41 -9.30 -10.36
CA PRO A 56 23.06 -9.38 -11.66
C PRO A 56 24.15 -10.46 -11.72
N GLY A 57 24.12 -11.24 -12.79
CA GLY A 57 25.09 -12.32 -13.04
C GLY A 57 24.80 -13.66 -12.35
N LYS A 58 23.74 -13.77 -11.55
CA LYS A 58 23.23 -15.07 -11.07
C LYS A 58 22.36 -15.76 -12.14
N ASP A 59 22.09 -17.04 -11.94
CA ASP A 59 21.42 -17.87 -12.94
C ASP A 59 19.99 -17.39 -13.21
N SER A 60 19.22 -17.09 -12.17
CA SER A 60 17.86 -16.55 -12.31
C SER A 60 17.82 -15.22 -13.05
N TYR A 61 18.80 -14.34 -12.82
CA TYR A 61 18.95 -13.07 -13.55
C TYR A 61 19.23 -13.34 -15.02
N ARG A 62 20.20 -14.21 -15.33
CA ARG A 62 20.56 -14.55 -16.72
C ARG A 62 19.40 -15.20 -17.47
N LEU A 63 18.62 -16.07 -16.83
CA LEU A 63 17.44 -16.71 -17.42
C LEU A 63 16.34 -15.68 -17.72
N ARG A 64 16.10 -14.72 -16.81
CA ARG A 64 15.14 -13.64 -17.01
C ARG A 64 15.56 -12.72 -18.17
N GLU A 65 16.82 -12.29 -18.21
CA GLU A 65 17.36 -11.49 -19.32
C GLU A 65 17.38 -12.24 -20.66
N ALA A 66 17.43 -13.57 -20.63
CA ALA A 66 17.29 -14.42 -21.82
C ALA A 66 15.83 -14.57 -22.29
N GLY A 67 14.86 -14.02 -21.55
CA GLY A 67 13.45 -13.95 -21.94
C GLY A 67 12.47 -14.79 -21.11
N ALA A 68 12.89 -15.37 -19.98
CA ALA A 68 11.96 -16.09 -19.09
C ALA A 68 10.97 -15.11 -18.42
N ALA A 69 9.69 -15.19 -18.78
CA ALA A 69 8.61 -14.38 -18.21
C ALA A 69 7.29 -15.18 -18.15
N PRO A 70 6.75 -15.50 -16.95
CA PRO A 70 7.28 -15.14 -15.64
C PRO A 70 8.49 -15.99 -15.19
N MET A 71 9.29 -15.45 -14.27
CA MET A 71 10.38 -16.16 -13.60
C MET A 71 10.03 -16.41 -12.12
N LEU A 72 10.00 -17.68 -11.70
CA LEU A 72 9.72 -18.10 -10.32
C LEU A 72 10.97 -18.72 -9.68
N VAL A 73 11.45 -18.12 -8.59
CA VAL A 73 12.57 -18.64 -7.80
C VAL A 73 12.03 -19.11 -6.45
N ALA A 74 12.37 -20.33 -6.04
CA ALA A 74 11.85 -20.93 -4.80
C ALA A 74 12.97 -21.51 -3.92
N SER A 75 12.73 -21.52 -2.62
CA SER A 75 13.56 -22.13 -1.58
C SER A 75 12.68 -22.72 -0.49
N ASN A 76 13.27 -23.41 0.48
CA ASN A 76 12.55 -23.92 1.66
C ASN A 76 11.98 -22.81 2.57
N GLN A 77 12.43 -21.56 2.42
CA GLN A 77 11.98 -20.44 3.26
C GLN A 77 10.98 -19.51 2.57
N ARG A 78 11.10 -19.34 1.25
CA ARG A 78 10.33 -18.35 0.48
C ARG A 78 10.41 -18.63 -1.02
N TYR A 79 9.48 -18.05 -1.77
CA TYR A 79 9.58 -17.91 -3.21
C TYR A 79 9.45 -16.44 -3.64
N ALA A 80 9.92 -16.12 -4.84
CA ALA A 80 9.77 -14.82 -5.48
C ALA A 80 9.32 -15.03 -6.93
N LEU A 81 8.23 -14.36 -7.31
CA LEU A 81 7.72 -14.31 -8.67
C LEU A 81 8.07 -12.96 -9.28
N MET A 82 8.73 -12.97 -10.44
CA MET A 82 9.08 -11.76 -11.18
C MET A 82 8.36 -11.82 -12.53
N GLN A 83 7.67 -10.74 -12.85
CA GLN A 83 6.97 -10.56 -14.12
C GLN A 83 7.41 -9.22 -14.70
N GLU A 84 7.92 -9.25 -15.93
CA GLU A 84 8.27 -8.04 -16.65
C GLU A 84 6.99 -7.30 -17.05
N THR A 85 6.96 -5.99 -16.85
CA THR A 85 5.86 -5.19 -17.38
C THR A 85 6.15 -4.83 -18.83
N PRO A 86 5.27 -5.14 -19.80
CA PRO A 86 5.53 -4.85 -21.21
C PRO A 86 5.87 -3.37 -21.45
N ALA A 87 6.91 -3.11 -22.26
CA ALA A 87 7.35 -1.76 -22.61
C ALA A 87 6.29 -0.96 -23.39
N GLN A 88 5.36 -1.66 -24.06
CA GLN A 88 4.25 -1.08 -24.82
C GLN A 88 2.99 -1.04 -23.96
N ARG A 89 2.98 -0.23 -22.90
CA ARG A 89 1.69 0.25 -22.39
C ARG A 89 1.16 1.30 -23.36
N GLN A 90 -0.17 1.37 -23.48
CA GLN A 90 -0.82 2.40 -24.30
C GLN A 90 -0.30 3.79 -23.88
N ALA A 91 -0.09 4.68 -24.86
CA ALA A 91 0.35 6.04 -24.60
C ALA A 91 -0.54 6.70 -23.55
N GLY A 92 0.04 7.10 -22.41
CA GLY A 92 -0.67 7.71 -21.28
C GLY A 92 -0.80 6.85 -20.01
N GLN A 93 -0.37 5.58 -20.01
CA GLN A 93 -0.34 4.75 -18.79
C GLN A 93 1.03 4.78 -18.10
N GLU A 94 1.23 5.78 -17.24
CA GLU A 94 2.39 5.88 -16.35
C GLU A 94 2.22 4.97 -15.12
N GLY A 95 3.08 3.96 -14.98
CA GLY A 95 3.11 3.04 -13.83
C GLY A 95 2.24 1.77 -13.93
N PRO A 96 2.48 0.78 -13.06
CA PRO A 96 1.74 -0.48 -13.04
C PRO A 96 0.26 -0.26 -12.68
N ASP A 97 -0.63 -1.03 -13.31
CA ASP A 97 -2.06 -0.98 -13.02
C ASP A 97 -2.35 -1.61 -11.65
N LEU A 98 -2.80 -0.79 -10.70
CA LEU A 98 -3.10 -1.25 -9.35
C LEU A 98 -4.21 -2.31 -9.34
N LEU A 99 -5.21 -2.22 -10.24
CA LEU A 99 -6.29 -3.22 -10.30
C LEU A 99 -5.73 -4.58 -10.70
N HIS A 100 -4.81 -4.62 -11.66
CA HIS A 100 -4.09 -5.83 -12.01
C HIS A 100 -3.30 -6.38 -10.82
N LEU A 101 -2.53 -5.55 -10.11
CA LEU A 101 -1.78 -6.00 -8.93
C LEU A 101 -2.68 -6.53 -7.81
N LEU A 102 -3.84 -5.92 -7.58
CA LEU A 102 -4.84 -6.40 -6.62
C LEU A 102 -5.41 -7.76 -7.03
N SER A 103 -5.65 -7.99 -8.32
CA SER A 103 -6.10 -9.30 -8.83
C SER A 103 -5.08 -10.41 -8.56
N LEU A 104 -3.77 -10.10 -8.65
CA LEU A 104 -2.71 -11.04 -8.31
C LEU A 104 -2.73 -11.37 -6.81
N MET A 105 -2.99 -10.38 -5.95
CA MET A 105 -3.11 -10.57 -4.50
C MET A 105 -4.31 -11.44 -4.12
N ALA A 106 -5.41 -11.41 -4.89
CA ALA A 106 -6.61 -12.18 -4.59
C ALA A 106 -6.37 -13.69 -4.49
N ALA A 107 -5.44 -14.24 -5.28
CA ALA A 107 -5.05 -15.65 -5.18
C ALA A 107 -4.51 -16.04 -3.80
N HIS A 108 -3.97 -15.07 -3.04
CA HIS A 108 -3.40 -15.26 -1.71
C HIS A 108 -4.39 -14.99 -0.56
N ARG A 109 -5.62 -14.59 -0.87
CA ARG A 109 -6.70 -14.33 0.10
C ARG A 109 -6.25 -13.51 1.32
N PRO A 110 -5.63 -12.33 1.14
CA PRO A 110 -5.29 -11.46 2.26
C PRO A 110 -6.57 -10.97 2.96
N ASP A 111 -6.44 -10.68 4.26
CA ASP A 111 -7.53 -10.04 5.01
C ASP A 111 -7.60 -8.53 4.77
N LEU A 112 -6.47 -7.93 4.41
CA LEU A 112 -6.27 -6.52 4.12
C LEU A 112 -5.11 -6.41 3.12
N VAL A 113 -5.20 -5.51 2.14
CA VAL A 113 -4.03 -5.07 1.37
C VAL A 113 -3.70 -3.63 1.71
N ILE A 114 -2.46 -3.41 2.15
CA ILE A 114 -1.90 -2.07 2.34
C ILE A 114 -1.18 -1.65 1.07
N VAL A 115 -1.48 -0.44 0.59
CA VAL A 115 -0.83 0.15 -0.59
C VAL A 115 0.09 1.30 -0.15
N GLU A 116 1.41 1.12 -0.30
CA GLU A 116 2.39 2.20 -0.11
C GLU A 116 2.72 2.81 -1.48
N GLY A 117 2.34 4.07 -1.70
CA GLY A 117 2.53 4.77 -2.97
C GLY A 117 1.21 5.06 -3.67
N PHE A 118 1.20 5.06 -5.01
CA PHE A 118 -0.02 5.28 -5.82
C PHE A 118 -0.84 6.51 -5.41
N LYS A 119 -0.18 7.66 -5.16
CA LYS A 119 -0.78 8.85 -4.55
C LYS A 119 -2.07 9.34 -5.22
N THR A 120 -2.13 9.22 -6.55
CA THR A 120 -3.24 9.68 -7.41
C THR A 120 -4.41 8.69 -7.48
N TRP A 121 -4.25 7.46 -6.99
CA TRP A 121 -5.31 6.46 -7.01
C TRP A 121 -6.39 6.79 -5.96
N PRO A 122 -7.67 6.55 -6.27
CA PRO A 122 -8.80 6.84 -5.40
C PRO A 122 -9.00 5.73 -4.36
N LEU A 123 -7.99 5.55 -3.52
CA LEU A 123 -8.00 4.59 -2.40
C LEU A 123 -8.36 5.32 -1.11
N SER A 124 -9.11 4.66 -0.22
CA SER A 124 -9.17 5.02 1.20
C SER A 124 -7.75 5.12 1.76
N LYS A 125 -7.40 6.24 2.39
CA LYS A 125 -6.03 6.56 2.82
C LYS A 125 -5.97 6.82 4.31
N LEU A 126 -5.04 6.12 4.97
CA LEU A 126 -4.43 6.56 6.22
C LEU A 126 -3.27 7.50 5.87
N VAL A 127 -3.39 8.77 6.25
CA VAL A 127 -2.36 9.79 5.97
C VAL A 127 -1.48 9.99 7.19
N LEU A 128 -0.16 10.02 6.99
CA LEU A 128 0.77 10.44 8.03
C LEU A 128 1.08 11.92 7.81
N TYR A 129 0.95 12.70 8.87
CA TYR A 129 1.26 14.12 8.87
C TYR A 129 2.14 14.45 10.08
N ARG A 130 3.20 15.21 9.82
CA ARG A 130 4.11 15.75 10.83
C ARG A 130 4.12 17.25 10.63
N ASP A 131 3.89 17.98 11.71
CA ASP A 131 4.01 19.44 11.69
C ASP A 131 5.41 19.84 11.20
N GLY A 132 5.45 20.87 10.35
CA GLY A 132 6.66 21.35 9.67
C GLY A 132 7.22 20.45 8.56
N ILE A 133 6.57 19.34 8.17
CA ILE A 133 7.05 18.45 7.08
C ILE A 133 5.99 18.30 5.99
N GLY A 134 6.29 18.84 4.80
CA GLY A 134 5.45 18.72 3.62
C GLY A 134 4.36 19.79 3.57
N ASP A 135 3.31 19.52 2.80
CA ASP A 135 2.19 20.42 2.54
C ASP A 135 0.85 19.79 2.97
N GLU A 136 -0.06 20.61 3.52
CA GLU A 136 -1.36 20.18 4.05
C GLU A 136 -2.33 19.62 2.99
N SER A 137 -2.10 19.85 1.70
CA SER A 137 -2.93 19.28 0.62
C SER A 137 -3.07 17.75 0.68
N ILE A 138 -2.12 17.05 1.31
CA ILE A 138 -2.18 15.59 1.45
C ILE A 138 -3.31 15.10 2.35
N ILE A 139 -3.78 15.92 3.29
CA ILE A 139 -4.90 15.60 4.18
C ILE A 139 -6.25 16.08 3.63
N GLN A 140 -6.25 16.88 2.56
CA GLN A 140 -7.45 17.48 1.97
C GLN A 140 -8.09 16.62 0.88
N SER A 141 -7.64 15.37 0.68
CA SER A 141 -8.23 14.48 -0.32
C SER A 141 -9.50 13.82 0.23
N ASP A 142 -10.54 13.76 -0.60
CA ASP A 142 -11.83 13.09 -0.27
C ASP A 142 -11.69 11.61 0.14
N ASN A 143 -10.54 10.99 -0.17
CA ASN A 143 -10.31 9.59 0.17
C ASN A 143 -9.57 9.40 1.50
N VAL A 144 -9.29 10.48 2.26
CA VAL A 144 -8.64 10.37 3.57
C VAL A 144 -9.66 9.85 4.59
N VAL A 145 -9.37 8.70 5.18
CA VAL A 145 -10.24 8.04 6.17
C VAL A 145 -9.69 8.10 7.60
N ALA A 146 -8.42 8.49 7.76
CA ALA A 146 -7.79 8.82 9.04
C ALA A 146 -6.48 9.56 8.82
N VAL A 147 -6.05 10.33 9.82
CA VAL A 147 -4.74 10.99 9.86
C VAL A 147 -3.98 10.58 11.12
N ALA A 148 -2.77 10.04 10.95
CA ALA A 148 -1.81 9.84 12.01
C ALA A 148 -0.91 11.09 12.14
N LEU A 149 -1.10 11.84 13.22
CA LEU A 149 -0.53 13.16 13.47
C LEU A 149 0.66 13.11 14.42
N LYS A 150 1.68 13.94 14.15
CA LYS A 150 2.71 14.33 15.12
C LYS A 150 2.88 15.84 15.09
N GLY A 151 2.60 16.49 16.20
CA GLY A 151 2.57 17.96 16.30
C GLY A 151 1.15 18.50 16.24
N GLU A 152 1.02 19.78 15.90
CA GLU A 152 -0.28 20.43 15.81
C GLU A 152 -1.10 19.89 14.62
N ALA A 153 -2.40 19.72 14.86
CA ALA A 153 -3.32 19.35 13.79
C ALA A 153 -3.48 20.56 12.85
N PRO A 154 -3.39 20.36 11.52
CA PRO A 154 -3.60 21.44 10.56
C PRO A 154 -5.05 21.94 10.63
N GLU A 155 -5.24 23.27 10.52
CA GLU A 155 -6.54 23.93 10.72
C GLU A 155 -7.66 23.40 9.79
N ARG A 156 -7.27 22.88 8.62
CA ARG A 156 -8.19 22.44 7.56
C ARG A 156 -8.56 20.96 7.61
N LEU A 157 -8.19 20.24 8.67
CA LEU A 157 -8.60 18.85 8.83
C LEU A 157 -10.07 18.77 9.25
N ASP A 158 -10.88 18.04 8.48
CA ASP A 158 -12.28 17.79 8.82
C ASP A 158 -12.37 17.08 10.19
N ALA A 159 -13.19 17.61 11.09
CA ALA A 159 -13.36 17.09 12.44
C ALA A 159 -13.95 15.67 12.49
N SER A 160 -14.57 15.20 11.39
CA SER A 160 -15.07 13.83 11.25
C SER A 160 -13.97 12.81 10.97
N ILE A 161 -12.79 13.24 10.50
CA ILE A 161 -11.68 12.34 10.18
C ILE A 161 -10.96 11.95 11.48
N PRO A 162 -10.84 10.64 11.80
CA PRO A 162 -10.10 10.17 12.95
C PRO A 162 -8.67 10.69 12.98
N GLN A 163 -8.29 11.28 14.11
CA GLN A 163 -6.95 11.78 14.40
C GLN A 163 -6.26 10.81 15.36
N LEU A 164 -5.22 10.14 14.87
CA LEU A 164 -4.45 9.14 15.61
C LEU A 164 -3.09 9.74 16.00
N ASN A 165 -2.53 9.35 17.14
CA ASN A 165 -1.17 9.75 17.47
C ASN A 165 -0.16 8.92 16.66
N LEU A 166 0.65 9.58 15.82
CA LEU A 166 1.65 8.93 14.96
C LEU A 166 2.73 8.17 15.76
N ASP A 167 3.01 8.58 17.00
CA ASP A 167 3.96 7.90 17.88
C ASP A 167 3.30 6.75 18.68
N ASN A 168 1.98 6.55 18.56
CA ASN A 168 1.22 5.49 19.22
C ASN A 168 0.81 4.39 18.23
N ILE A 169 1.73 3.48 17.94
CA ILE A 169 1.49 2.42 16.94
C ILE A 169 0.37 1.47 17.35
N ASP A 170 0.15 1.25 18.65
CA ASP A 170 -0.92 0.37 19.13
C ASP A 170 -2.31 0.97 18.90
N GLU A 171 -2.44 2.30 18.97
CA GLU A 171 -3.64 3.02 18.56
C GLU A 171 -3.91 2.89 17.06
N ILE A 172 -2.88 3.10 16.23
CA ILE A 172 -2.99 2.93 14.78
C ILE A 172 -3.35 1.49 14.42
N ALA A 173 -2.74 0.50 15.08
CA ALA A 173 -3.05 -0.90 14.87
C ALA A 173 -4.51 -1.23 15.21
N ARG A 174 -5.03 -0.71 16.33
CA ARG A 174 -6.43 -0.88 16.72
C ARG A 174 -7.38 -0.29 15.67
N TRP A 175 -7.11 0.94 15.24
CA TRP A 175 -7.91 1.61 14.22
C TRP A 175 -7.90 0.82 12.90
N VAL A 176 -6.74 0.34 12.44
CA VAL A 176 -6.65 -0.47 11.19
C VAL A 176 -7.43 -1.78 11.32
N LEU A 177 -7.39 -2.44 12.47
CA LEU A 177 -8.16 -3.68 12.71
C LEU A 177 -9.66 -3.42 12.66
N GLU A 178 -10.14 -2.35 13.30
CA GLU A 178 -11.55 -1.96 13.30
C GLU A 178 -12.01 -1.56 11.89
N TRP A 179 -11.23 -0.74 11.20
CA TRP A 179 -11.49 -0.34 9.82
C TRP A 179 -11.57 -1.56 8.89
N THR A 180 -10.63 -2.50 9.01
CA THR A 180 -10.62 -3.72 8.19
C THR A 180 -11.86 -4.58 8.42
N ARG A 181 -12.30 -4.72 9.68
CA ARG A 181 -13.52 -5.48 10.00
C ARG A 181 -14.76 -4.85 9.37
N ALA A 182 -14.93 -3.53 9.52
CA ALA A 182 -16.08 -2.81 8.96
C ALA A 182 -16.19 -2.96 7.43
N HIS A 183 -15.06 -2.96 6.70
CA HIS A 183 -15.06 -3.00 5.23
C HIS A 183 -15.05 -4.42 4.66
N ARG A 184 -14.82 -5.46 5.49
CA ARG A 184 -14.95 -6.86 5.07
C ARG A 184 -16.40 -7.27 4.89
N ASP A 185 -17.26 -6.81 5.79
CA ASP A 185 -18.68 -7.13 5.77
C ASP A 185 -19.40 -6.51 4.56
N GLU A 186 -18.89 -5.39 4.06
CA GLU A 186 -19.36 -4.70 2.84
C GLU A 186 -18.92 -5.41 1.54
N SER A 187 -17.78 -6.11 1.55
CA SER A 187 -17.21 -6.78 0.37
C SER A 187 -17.81 -8.18 0.10
N THR A 188 -18.64 -8.68 1.03
CA THR A 188 -19.25 -10.02 0.98
C THR A 188 -20.76 -9.98 0.65
N GLN A 189 -21.34 -8.78 0.50
CA GLN A 189 -22.72 -8.56 0.02
C GLN A 189 -22.72 -8.19 -1.47
#